data_AF-A0A4P6YUG5-F1
#
_entry.id   AF-A0A4P6YUG5-F1
#
_cell.length_a   1.000
_cell.length_b   1.000
_cell.length_c   1.000
_cell.angle_alpha   90.00
_cell.angle_beta   90.00
_cell.angle_gamma   90.00
#
_symmetry.space_group_name_H-M   'P 1'
#
loop_
_entity.id
_entity.type
_entity.pdbx_description
1 polymer ?
#
loop_
_entity_poly.entity_id
_entity_poly.type
_entity_poly.pdbx_seq_one_letter_code
_entity_poly.pdbx_strand_id
1 'polypeptide(L)'
;MQSTNTASNKVTHWRLRDVILLALIGIFFGFIFWAWAFVYNVVAATPLKPFANDITIGAWVMAGPMAGFLLRKAGASLLGEFLAAAAEMMIGSQWGVSNLLSGFIQGIGAELGFAFTGYKKWNAFSLFLSALTSTIVTFGWDLFANGYASYSFGMLAALFIIRFISIGFFGGVLVNAITKLIEKSGVLAR
;
A
#
# COMPACT_ATOMS: atom_id res chain seq x y z
N MET A 1 -40.00 7.23 -30.33
CA MET A 1 -39.67 7.16 -28.89
C MET A 1 -38.57 6.12 -28.68
N GLN A 2 -37.32 6.54 -28.56
CA GLN A 2 -36.22 5.74 -28.03
C GLN A 2 -35.27 6.73 -27.36
N SER A 3 -35.37 6.86 -26.04
CA SER A 3 -34.43 7.65 -25.25
C SER A 3 -33.15 6.83 -25.11
N THR A 4 -32.07 7.34 -25.67
CA THR A 4 -30.71 6.83 -25.51
C THR A 4 -30.30 7.00 -24.04
N ASN A 5 -30.22 5.88 -23.32
CA ASN A 5 -29.63 5.82 -21.98
C ASN A 5 -28.15 6.21 -22.07
N THR A 6 -27.86 7.49 -21.85
CA THR A 6 -26.50 7.96 -21.61
C THR A 6 -26.05 7.40 -20.27
N ALA A 7 -25.11 6.46 -20.30
CA ALA A 7 -24.46 5.93 -19.11
C ALA A 7 -23.81 7.09 -18.35
N SER A 8 -24.50 7.56 -17.31
CA SER A 8 -24.01 8.57 -16.38
C SER A 8 -22.69 8.07 -15.78
N ASN A 9 -21.58 8.73 -16.13
CA ASN A 9 -20.31 8.59 -15.43
C ASN A 9 -20.52 9.03 -13.98
N LYS A 10 -20.83 8.08 -13.09
CA LYS A 10 -20.97 8.35 -11.66
C LYS A 10 -19.61 8.74 -11.09
N VAL A 11 -19.38 10.03 -10.93
CA VAL A 11 -18.33 10.56 -10.05
C VAL A 11 -18.65 10.08 -8.63
N THR A 12 -17.85 9.14 -8.11
CA THR A 12 -18.08 8.50 -6.81
C THR A 12 -17.67 9.44 -5.67
N HIS A 13 -18.57 10.36 -5.30
CA HIS A 13 -18.37 11.28 -4.18
C HIS A 13 -18.10 10.55 -2.86
N TRP A 14 -17.12 11.04 -2.09
CA TRP A 14 -16.83 10.56 -0.75
C TRP A 14 -18.04 10.71 0.17
N ARG A 15 -18.38 9.64 0.89
CA ARG A 15 -19.45 9.63 1.89
C ARG A 15 -18.83 9.51 3.27
N LEU A 16 -19.56 9.93 4.30
CA LEU A 16 -19.11 9.81 5.69
C LEU A 16 -18.71 8.37 6.04
N ARG A 17 -19.48 7.37 5.60
CA ARG A 17 -19.15 5.94 5.76
C ARG A 17 -17.80 5.58 5.16
N ASP A 18 -17.45 6.16 4.01
CA ASP A 18 -16.17 5.88 3.35
C ASP A 18 -15.00 6.43 4.19
N VAL A 19 -15.16 7.64 4.76
CA VAL A 19 -14.18 8.25 5.65
C VAL A 19 -14.01 7.45 6.94
N ILE A 20 -15.12 6.99 7.54
CA ILE A 20 -15.09 6.13 8.72
C ILE A 20 -14.36 4.82 8.41
N LEU A 21 -14.69 4.17 7.29
CA LEU A 21 -14.01 2.94 6.88
C LEU A 21 -12.51 3.16 6.66
N LEU A 22 -12.14 4.27 6.03
CA LEU A 22 -10.74 4.64 5.82
C LEU A 22 -10.00 4.83 7.15
N ALA A 23 -10.62 5.49 8.13
CA ALA A 23 -10.03 5.66 9.45
C ALA A 23 -9.86 4.31 10.17
N LEU A 24 -10.84 3.39 10.06
CA LEU A 24 -10.74 2.04 10.62
C LEU A 24 -9.61 1.23 9.97
N ILE A 25 -9.46 1.32 8.65
CA ILE A 25 -8.34 0.71 7.93
C ILE A 25 -7.01 1.28 8.44
N GLY A 26 -6.91 2.61 8.56
CA GLY A 26 -5.71 3.27 9.08
C GLY A 26 -5.34 2.80 10.48
N ILE A 27 -6.29 2.76 11.43
CA ILE A 27 -6.02 2.29 12.80
C ILE A 27 -5.59 0.82 12.80
N PHE A 28 -6.31 -0.03 12.06
CA PHE A 28 -6.03 -1.47 12.02
C PHE A 28 -4.66 -1.78 11.40
N PHE A 29 -4.35 -1.20 10.24
CA PHE A 29 -3.06 -1.38 9.60
C PHE A 29 -1.94 -0.65 10.33
N GLY A 30 -2.19 0.49 10.96
CA GLY A 30 -1.18 1.17 11.77
C GLY A 30 -0.70 0.32 12.94
N PHE A 31 -1.59 -0.43 13.58
CA PHE A 31 -1.21 -1.43 14.57
C PHE A 31 -0.40 -2.59 13.96
N ILE A 32 -0.81 -3.10 12.79
CA ILE A 32 -0.07 -4.14 12.07
C ILE A 32 1.34 -3.64 11.71
N PHE A 33 1.49 -2.41 11.24
CA PHE A 33 2.76 -1.81 10.86
C PHE A 33 3.69 -1.68 12.06
N TRP A 34 3.14 -1.18 13.17
CA TRP A 34 3.86 -1.08 14.43
C TRP A 34 4.34 -2.47 14.90
N ALA A 35 3.47 -3.48 14.86
CA ALA A 35 3.84 -4.85 15.20
C ALA A 35 4.85 -5.45 14.20
N TRP A 36 4.75 -5.09 12.93
CA TRP A 36 5.65 -5.57 11.88
C TRP A 36 7.07 -5.00 12.02
N ALA A 37 7.22 -3.84 12.67
CA ALA A 37 8.53 -3.29 13.00
C ALA A 37 9.41 -4.25 13.83
N PHE A 38 8.81 -5.09 14.69
CA PHE A 38 9.55 -6.13 15.41
C PHE A 38 10.15 -7.17 14.47
N VAL A 39 9.43 -7.57 13.41
CA VAL A 39 9.92 -8.51 12.40
C VAL A 39 11.10 -7.90 11.66
N TYR A 40 11.01 -6.63 11.27
CA TYR A 40 12.14 -5.91 10.67
C TYR A 40 13.35 -5.88 11.59
N ASN A 41 13.18 -5.58 12.88
CA ASN A 41 14.29 -5.54 13.83
C ASN A 41 14.97 -6.90 13.97
N VAL A 42 14.21 -8.00 13.95
CA VAL A 42 14.76 -9.36 13.96
C VAL A 42 15.58 -9.63 12.70
N VAL A 43 15.07 -9.30 11.52
CA VAL A 43 15.82 -9.49 10.26
C VAL A 43 17.06 -8.59 10.22
N ALA A 44 16.94 -7.35 10.67
CA ALA A 44 18.03 -6.37 10.72
C ALA A 44 19.14 -6.75 11.74
N ALA A 45 18.84 -7.60 12.71
CA ALA A 45 19.82 -8.15 13.64
C ALA A 45 20.65 -9.32 13.06
N THR A 46 20.32 -9.79 11.86
CA THR A 46 21.05 -10.86 11.15
C THR A 46 22.02 -10.30 10.11
N PRO A 47 22.89 -11.13 9.51
CA PRO A 47 23.68 -10.74 8.34
C PRO A 47 22.85 -10.26 7.13
N LEU A 48 21.54 -10.50 7.13
CA LEU A 48 20.61 -10.03 6.09
C LEU A 48 20.20 -8.56 6.24
N LYS A 49 20.79 -7.81 7.19
CA LYS A 49 20.50 -6.39 7.42
C LYS A 49 20.40 -5.54 6.14
N PRO A 50 21.29 -5.67 5.14
CA PRO A 50 21.18 -4.89 3.90
C PRO A 50 19.88 -5.13 3.11
N PHE A 51 19.26 -6.30 3.28
CA PHE A 51 18.00 -6.69 2.64
C PHE A 51 16.79 -6.55 3.56
N ALA A 52 16.99 -6.23 4.84
CA ALA A 52 15.92 -6.23 5.84
C ALA A 52 14.76 -5.33 5.44
N ASN A 53 15.06 -4.14 4.91
CA ASN A 53 14.04 -3.21 4.41
C ASN A 53 13.24 -3.82 3.26
N ASP A 54 13.89 -4.25 2.17
CA ASP A 54 13.21 -4.78 0.98
C ASP A 54 12.43 -6.06 1.24
N ILE A 55 12.91 -6.92 2.16
CA ILE A 55 12.20 -8.13 2.56
C ILE A 55 10.88 -7.80 3.26
N THR A 56 10.87 -6.76 4.09
CA THR A 56 9.77 -6.49 5.02
C THR A 56 8.83 -5.37 4.58
N ILE A 57 9.26 -4.49 3.67
CA ILE A 57 8.51 -3.33 3.17
C ILE A 57 7.12 -3.67 2.63
N GLY A 58 6.93 -4.87 2.08
CA GLY A 58 5.65 -5.30 1.54
C GLY A 58 4.48 -5.21 2.53
N ALA A 59 4.71 -5.51 3.82
CA ALA A 59 3.65 -5.44 4.82
C ALA A 59 3.22 -4.00 5.12
N TRP A 60 4.17 -3.06 5.09
CA TRP A 60 3.90 -1.62 5.30
C TRP A 60 3.23 -0.92 4.12
N VAL A 61 3.03 -1.59 3.00
CA VAL A 61 2.31 -1.01 1.84
C VAL A 61 0.96 -1.67 1.61
N MET A 62 0.46 -2.45 2.58
CA MET A 62 -0.81 -3.17 2.45
C MET A 62 -2.03 -2.28 2.64
N ALA A 63 -1.92 -1.22 3.46
CA ALA A 63 -3.08 -0.40 3.81
C ALA A 63 -3.63 0.33 2.58
N GLY A 64 -2.76 0.80 1.69
CA GLY A 64 -3.14 1.49 0.46
C GLY A 64 -3.97 0.62 -0.48
N PRO A 65 -3.45 -0.50 -1.01
CA PRO A 65 -4.21 -1.39 -1.89
C PRO A 65 -5.51 -1.91 -1.25
N MET A 66 -5.53 -2.16 0.06
CA MET A 66 -6.75 -2.51 0.80
C MET A 66 -7.78 -1.38 0.78
N ALA A 67 -7.39 -0.16 1.14
CA ALA A 67 -8.26 1.00 1.09
C ALA A 67 -8.78 1.26 -0.33
N GLY A 68 -7.89 1.19 -1.32
CA GLY A 68 -8.25 1.25 -2.74
C GLY A 68 -9.37 0.26 -3.08
N PHE A 69 -9.18 -1.02 -2.80
CA PHE A 69 -10.17 -2.07 -3.16
C PHE A 69 -11.51 -1.94 -2.44
N LEU A 70 -11.50 -1.58 -1.16
CA LEU A 70 -12.70 -1.49 -0.35
C LEU A 70 -13.53 -0.24 -0.68
N LEU A 71 -12.86 0.90 -0.86
CA LEU A 71 -13.54 2.17 -1.13
C LEU A 71 -13.83 2.38 -2.61
N ARG A 72 -12.95 1.90 -3.50
CA ARG A 72 -13.00 2.07 -4.97
C ARG A 72 -13.08 3.53 -5.40
N LYS A 73 -12.23 4.38 -4.81
CA LYS A 73 -12.21 5.84 -5.01
C LYS A 73 -10.80 6.35 -5.22
N ALA A 74 -10.67 7.42 -6.00
CA ALA A 74 -9.43 8.16 -6.13
C ALA A 74 -9.03 8.77 -4.77
N GLY A 75 -7.74 8.66 -4.46
CA GLY A 75 -7.11 9.04 -3.21
C GLY A 75 -7.25 8.02 -2.07
N ALA A 76 -8.02 6.93 -2.25
CA ALA A 76 -8.27 5.99 -1.16
C ALA A 76 -7.00 5.24 -0.74
N SER A 77 -6.14 4.86 -1.69
CA SER A 77 -4.91 4.11 -1.39
C SER A 77 -3.91 5.03 -0.70
N LEU A 78 -3.72 6.24 -1.23
CA LEU A 78 -2.85 7.25 -0.63
C LEU A 78 -3.25 7.55 0.82
N LEU A 79 -4.52 7.88 1.04
CA LEU A 79 -5.00 8.27 2.36
C LEU A 79 -5.02 7.08 3.34
N GLY A 80 -5.33 5.88 2.86
CA GLY A 80 -5.30 4.67 3.69
C GLY A 80 -3.90 4.38 4.21
N GLU A 81 -2.90 4.45 3.34
CA GLU A 81 -1.49 4.27 3.69
C GLU A 81 -0.98 5.36 4.64
N PHE A 82 -1.30 6.63 4.33
CA PHE A 82 -0.89 7.75 5.15
C PHE A 82 -1.50 7.71 6.56
N LEU A 83 -2.78 7.35 6.68
CA LEU A 83 -3.45 7.19 7.98
C LEU A 83 -2.91 6.00 8.76
N ALA A 84 -2.55 4.90 8.09
CA ALA A 84 -1.90 3.76 8.74
C ALA A 84 -0.52 4.16 9.31
N ALA A 85 0.29 4.85 8.54
CA ALA A 85 1.58 5.37 9.00
C ALA A 85 1.42 6.40 10.14
N ALA A 86 0.37 7.23 10.11
CA ALA A 86 0.04 8.14 11.20
C ALA A 86 -0.33 7.40 12.49
N ALA A 87 -1.16 6.36 12.38
CA ALA A 87 -1.54 5.53 13.51
C ALA A 87 -0.32 4.78 14.09
N GLU A 88 0.54 4.20 13.24
CA GLU A 88 1.81 3.57 13.65
C GLU A 88 2.71 4.55 14.43
N MET A 89 2.85 5.78 13.92
CA MET A 89 3.59 6.84 14.60
C MET A 89 3.02 7.12 15.99
N MET A 90 1.69 7.27 16.10
CA MET A 90 1.01 7.58 17.37
C MET A 90 1.11 6.45 18.40
N ILE A 91 1.17 5.19 17.97
CA ILE A 91 1.33 4.03 18.86
C ILE A 91 2.74 4.01 19.49
N GLY A 92 3.74 4.55 18.79
CA GLY A 92 5.13 4.61 19.26
C GLY A 92 6.10 3.94 18.30
N SER A 93 6.12 4.41 17.05
CA SER A 93 7.07 3.95 16.03
C SER A 93 8.52 4.33 16.36
N GLN A 94 9.46 3.42 16.09
CA GLN A 94 10.90 3.70 16.22
C GLN A 94 11.43 4.76 15.24
N TRP A 95 10.68 5.06 14.18
CA TRP A 95 11.03 6.04 13.15
C TRP A 95 10.29 7.39 13.34
N GLY A 96 9.35 7.47 14.29
CA GLY A 96 8.63 8.69 14.61
C GLY A 96 7.96 9.36 13.41
N VAL A 97 8.14 10.69 13.27
CA VAL A 97 7.51 11.50 12.21
C VAL A 97 7.93 11.09 10.79
N SER A 98 9.09 10.45 10.62
CA SER A 98 9.53 10.00 9.29
C SER A 98 8.63 8.89 8.71
N ASN A 99 7.83 8.22 9.54
CA ASN A 99 6.79 7.30 9.06
C ASN A 99 5.72 8.01 8.24
N LEU A 100 5.32 9.23 8.60
CA LEU A 100 4.32 9.98 7.82
C LEU A 100 4.81 10.23 6.40
N LEU A 101 6.08 10.62 6.25
CA LEU A 101 6.70 10.84 4.95
C LEU A 101 6.79 9.53 4.16
N SER A 102 7.20 8.45 4.82
CA SER A 102 7.29 7.12 4.21
C SER A 102 5.91 6.63 3.74
N GLY A 103 4.89 6.73 4.58
CA GLY A 103 3.51 6.35 4.26
C GLY A 103 2.90 7.21 3.16
N PHE A 104 3.26 8.50 3.09
CA PHE A 104 2.85 9.37 1.98
C PHE A 104 3.45 8.89 0.64
N ILE A 105 4.75 8.59 0.62
CA ILE A 105 5.46 8.13 -0.58
C ILE A 105 4.96 6.75 -1.01
N GLN A 106 4.81 5.83 -0.06
CA GLN A 106 4.25 4.50 -0.27
C GLN A 106 2.82 4.59 -0.80
N GLY A 107 2.01 5.48 -0.22
CA GLY A 107 0.63 5.72 -0.63
C GLY A 107 0.53 6.28 -2.05
N ILE A 108 1.44 7.18 -2.45
CA ILE A 108 1.55 7.65 -3.85
C ILE A 108 1.86 6.46 -4.75
N GLY A 109 2.85 5.66 -4.37
CA GLY A 109 3.22 4.44 -5.08
C GLY A 109 2.03 3.52 -5.29
N ALA A 110 1.24 3.28 -4.26
CA ALA A 110 0.09 2.39 -4.33
C ALA A 110 -1.03 2.98 -5.20
N GLU A 111 -1.33 4.26 -5.04
CA GLU A 111 -2.40 4.98 -5.74
C GLU A 111 -2.13 5.05 -7.26
N LEU A 112 -0.87 5.26 -7.66
CA LEU A 112 -0.48 5.35 -9.07
C LEU A 112 -0.90 4.12 -9.88
N GLY A 113 -0.81 2.92 -9.31
CA GLY A 113 -1.24 1.69 -9.98
C GLY A 113 -2.74 1.69 -10.32
N PHE A 114 -3.57 2.22 -9.41
CA PHE A 114 -5.00 2.39 -9.65
C PHE A 114 -5.30 3.54 -10.61
N ALA A 115 -4.53 4.64 -10.50
CA ALA A 115 -4.62 5.78 -11.39
C ALA A 115 -4.32 5.41 -12.86
N PHE A 116 -3.37 4.51 -13.12
CA PHE A 116 -3.08 4.00 -14.46
C PHE A 116 -4.26 3.25 -15.10
N THR A 117 -5.14 2.67 -14.28
CA THR A 117 -6.40 2.07 -14.78
C THR A 117 -7.54 3.07 -14.88
N GLY A 118 -7.28 4.35 -14.57
CA GLY A 118 -8.28 5.42 -14.48
C GLY A 118 -9.32 5.16 -13.40
N TYR A 119 -9.00 4.40 -12.35
CA TYR A 119 -9.92 3.95 -11.30
C TYR A 119 -11.09 3.08 -11.82
N LYS A 120 -10.94 2.50 -13.02
CA LYS A 120 -11.99 1.69 -13.67
C LYS A 120 -11.87 0.20 -13.37
N LYS A 121 -10.69 -0.27 -12.92
CA LYS A 121 -10.43 -1.69 -12.64
C LYS A 121 -10.04 -1.88 -11.18
N TRP A 122 -10.70 -2.84 -10.54
CA TRP A 122 -10.45 -3.24 -9.15
C TRP A 122 -10.32 -4.76 -9.12
N ASN A 123 -9.22 -5.28 -9.68
CA ASN A 123 -8.96 -6.71 -9.82
C ASN A 123 -7.45 -7.02 -9.65
N ALA A 124 -7.07 -8.29 -9.79
CA ALA A 124 -5.67 -8.69 -9.63
C ALA A 124 -4.68 -7.89 -10.51
N PHE A 125 -5.11 -7.40 -11.68
CA PHE A 125 -4.27 -6.58 -12.54
C PHE A 125 -4.02 -5.17 -11.96
N SER A 126 -5.03 -4.52 -11.37
CA SER A 126 -4.81 -3.23 -10.70
C SER A 126 -3.95 -3.38 -9.44
N LEU A 127 -4.04 -4.50 -8.72
CA LEU A 127 -3.13 -4.81 -7.60
C LEU A 127 -1.69 -5.02 -8.06
N PHE A 128 -1.50 -5.75 -9.17
CA PHE A 128 -0.17 -5.92 -9.76
C PHE A 128 0.44 -4.57 -10.15
N LEU A 129 -0.34 -3.69 -10.79
CA LEU A 129 0.13 -2.35 -11.12
C LEU A 129 0.46 -1.54 -9.87
N SER A 130 -0.38 -1.61 -8.83
CA SER A 130 -0.13 -0.95 -7.54
C SER A 130 1.16 -1.46 -6.88
N ALA A 131 1.41 -2.77 -6.91
CA ALA A 131 2.64 -3.36 -6.41
C ALA A 131 3.88 -2.89 -7.20
N LEU A 132 3.77 -2.85 -8.53
CA LEU A 132 4.85 -2.38 -9.40
C LEU A 132 5.16 -0.90 -9.16
N THR A 133 4.14 -0.03 -9.11
CA THR A 133 4.33 1.40 -8.89
C THR A 133 4.82 1.71 -7.49
N SER A 134 4.33 1.01 -6.46
CA SER A 134 4.87 1.08 -5.09
C SER A 134 6.33 0.68 -5.05
N THR A 135 6.72 -0.38 -5.75
CA THR A 135 8.12 -0.81 -5.83
C THR A 135 8.98 0.29 -6.44
N ILE A 136 8.59 0.84 -7.60
CA ILE A 136 9.37 1.87 -8.29
C ILE A 136 9.49 3.14 -7.44
N VAL A 137 8.39 3.61 -6.85
CA VAL A 137 8.35 4.87 -6.10
C VAL A 137 9.12 4.75 -4.79
N THR A 138 8.92 3.67 -4.03
CA THR A 138 9.65 3.47 -2.77
C THR A 138 11.12 3.20 -3.00
N PHE A 139 11.47 2.44 -4.05
CA PHE A 139 12.88 2.19 -4.38
C PHE A 139 13.57 3.48 -4.85
N GLY A 140 12.86 4.28 -5.65
CA GLY A 140 13.29 5.62 -6.03
C GLY A 140 13.57 6.50 -4.81
N TRP A 141 12.69 6.48 -3.81
CA TRP A 141 12.92 7.19 -2.54
C TRP A 141 14.18 6.69 -1.82
N ASP A 142 14.38 5.38 -1.72
CA ASP A 142 15.52 4.81 -0.99
C ASP A 142 16.87 5.04 -1.68
N LEU A 143 16.88 5.21 -3.01
CA LEU A 143 18.06 5.69 -3.75
C LEU A 143 18.56 7.03 -3.22
N PHE A 144 17.67 7.94 -2.83
CA PHE A 144 18.04 9.27 -2.34
C PHE A 144 18.12 9.36 -0.81
N ALA A 145 17.17 8.77 -0.10
CA ALA A 145 16.99 8.97 1.33
C ALA A 145 17.77 7.96 2.20
N ASN A 146 17.93 6.72 1.71
CA ASN A 146 18.51 5.61 2.48
C ASN A 146 19.87 5.14 1.94
N GLY A 147 20.50 5.95 1.08
CA GLY A 147 21.88 5.74 0.64
C GLY A 147 22.09 4.61 -0.37
N TYR A 148 21.01 4.08 -0.98
CA TYR A 148 21.12 2.98 -1.95
C TYR A 148 21.96 3.39 -3.16
N ALA A 149 22.05 4.67 -3.50
CA ALA A 149 22.91 5.16 -4.57
C ALA A 149 24.40 4.79 -4.43
N SER A 150 24.85 4.42 -3.23
CA SER A 150 26.23 3.97 -2.97
C SER A 150 26.46 2.49 -3.28
N TYR A 151 25.41 1.71 -3.53
CA TYR A 151 25.50 0.28 -3.78
C TYR A 151 25.87 -0.06 -5.22
N SER A 152 26.50 -1.22 -5.41
CA SER A 152 26.77 -1.74 -6.74
C SER A 152 25.48 -2.03 -7.49
N PHE A 153 25.53 -1.97 -8.83
CA PHE A 153 24.38 -2.27 -9.67
C PHE A 153 23.76 -3.65 -9.39
N GLY A 154 24.60 -4.67 -9.14
CA GLY A 154 24.13 -6.02 -8.80
C GLY A 154 23.35 -6.06 -7.48
N MET A 155 23.80 -5.31 -6.48
CA MET A 155 23.07 -5.18 -5.21
C MET A 155 21.75 -4.44 -5.39
N LEU A 156 21.74 -3.33 -6.14
CA LEU A 156 20.51 -2.58 -6.43
C LEU A 156 19.47 -3.46 -7.15
N ALA A 157 19.90 -4.24 -8.15
CA ALA A 157 19.02 -5.17 -8.85
C ALA A 157 18.44 -6.22 -7.90
N ALA A 158 19.26 -6.79 -7.00
CA ALA A 158 18.80 -7.76 -6.00
C ALA A 158 17.77 -7.14 -5.04
N LEU A 159 18.04 -5.96 -4.49
CA LEU A 159 17.13 -5.25 -3.59
C LEU A 159 15.80 -4.92 -4.28
N PHE A 160 15.85 -4.44 -5.52
CA PHE A 160 14.66 -4.14 -6.31
C PHE A 160 13.78 -5.38 -6.53
N ILE A 161 14.39 -6.51 -6.88
CA ILE A 161 13.66 -7.78 -7.09
C ILE A 161 13.05 -8.27 -5.78
N ILE A 162 13.81 -8.26 -4.68
CA ILE A 162 13.34 -8.69 -3.36
C ILE A 162 12.17 -7.81 -2.90
N ARG A 163 12.29 -6.49 -3.08
CA ARG A 163 11.22 -5.53 -2.80
C ARG A 163 9.98 -5.81 -3.61
N PHE A 164 10.14 -6.03 -4.91
CA PHE A 164 9.03 -6.34 -5.80
C PHE A 164 8.30 -7.62 -5.36
N ILE A 165 9.06 -8.66 -4.97
CA ILE A 165 8.50 -9.91 -4.44
C ILE A 165 7.75 -9.65 -3.13
N SER A 166 8.34 -8.91 -2.20
CA SER A 166 7.72 -8.58 -0.91
C SER A 166 6.41 -7.80 -1.10
N ILE A 167 6.46 -6.69 -1.83
CA ILE A 167 5.29 -5.86 -2.13
C ILE A 167 4.24 -6.64 -2.94
N GLY A 168 4.66 -7.42 -3.94
CA GLY A 168 3.76 -8.25 -4.74
C GLY A 168 3.05 -9.31 -3.92
N PHE A 169 3.74 -9.92 -2.95
CA PHE A 169 3.15 -10.89 -2.04
C PHE A 169 2.15 -10.24 -1.08
N PHE A 170 2.57 -9.23 -0.31
CA PHE A 170 1.75 -8.61 0.71
C PHE A 170 0.66 -7.69 0.11
N GLY A 171 1.05 -6.70 -0.68
CA GLY A 171 0.15 -5.72 -1.28
C GLY A 171 -0.65 -6.25 -2.48
N GLY A 172 -0.18 -7.34 -3.11
CA GLY A 172 -0.86 -7.96 -4.26
C GLY A 172 -1.64 -9.22 -3.89
N VAL A 173 -0.93 -10.30 -3.55
CA VAL A 173 -1.53 -11.63 -3.34
C VAL A 173 -2.38 -11.66 -2.07
N LEU A 174 -1.84 -11.20 -0.93
CA LEU A 174 -2.53 -11.26 0.36
C LEU A 174 -3.73 -10.32 0.40
N VAL A 175 -3.60 -9.09 -0.10
CA VAL A 175 -4.72 -8.15 -0.27
C VAL A 175 -5.84 -8.73 -1.14
N ASN A 176 -5.50 -9.37 -2.27
CA ASN A 176 -6.49 -10.03 -3.12
C ASN A 176 -7.21 -11.17 -2.39
N ALA A 177 -6.48 -11.98 -1.62
CA ALA A 177 -7.04 -13.08 -0.84
C ALA A 177 -7.98 -12.57 0.26
N ILE A 178 -7.56 -11.57 1.03
CA ILE A 178 -8.37 -10.93 2.07
C ILE A 178 -9.64 -10.35 1.46
N THR A 179 -9.52 -9.61 0.36
CA THR A 179 -10.69 -8.99 -0.30
C THR A 179 -11.71 -10.04 -0.74
N LYS A 180 -11.27 -11.16 -1.32
CA LYS A 180 -12.17 -12.27 -1.69
C LYS A 180 -12.86 -12.90 -0.49
N LEU A 181 -12.17 -13.00 0.66
CA LEU A 181 -12.77 -13.52 1.90
C LEU A 181 -13.84 -12.55 2.43
N ILE A 182 -13.56 -11.24 2.40
CA ILE A 182 -14.52 -10.22 2.81
C ILE A 182 -15.75 -10.25 1.89
N GLU A 183 -15.58 -10.37 0.56
CA GLU A 183 -16.69 -10.50 -0.39
C GLU A 183 -17.54 -11.74 -0.09
N LYS A 184 -16.92 -12.88 0.23
CA LYS A 184 -17.64 -14.11 0.62
C LYS A 184 -18.38 -13.99 1.95
N SER A 185 -17.87 -13.19 2.89
CA SER A 185 -18.48 -13.01 4.20
C SER A 185 -19.79 -12.21 4.17
N GLY A 186 -20.13 -11.57 3.04
CA GLY A 186 -21.34 -10.75 2.90
C GLY A 186 -21.29 -9.41 3.66
N VAL A 187 -20.21 -9.12 4.41
CA VAL A 187 -20.04 -7.86 5.17
C VAL A 187 -20.04 -6.63 4.25
N LEU A 188 -19.64 -6.80 2.98
CA LEU A 188 -19.64 -5.76 1.96
C LEU A 188 -20.88 -5.75 1.06
N ALA A 189 -21.92 -6.55 1.34
CA ALA A 189 -23.17 -6.48 0.59
C ALA A 189 -23.74 -5.05 0.70
N ARG A 190 -23.60 -4.30 -0.39
CA ARG A 190 -23.98 -2.88 -0.51
C ARG A 190 -25.41 -2.74 -0.98
#